data_AF-A0A269TJF8-F1
#
_entry.id   AF-A0A269TJF8-F1
#
_cell.length_a   1.000
_cell.length_b   1.000
_cell.length_c   1.000
_cell.angle_alpha   90.00
_cell.angle_beta   90.00
_cell.angle_gamma   90.00
#
_symmetry.space_group_name_H-M   'P 1'
#
loop_
_entity.id
_entity.type
_entity.pdbx_description
1 polymer ?
#
loop_
_entity_poly.entity_id
_entity_poly.type
_entity_poly.pdbx_seq_one_letter_code
_entity_poly.pdbx_strand_id
1 'polypeptide(L)'
;MNDRDSKIVVSKASKTVKELLRTHDMKETVHLVIIDPETGRAKYKYEAEGDPLPPILPPPPSPGDDEPFNKEWVLKQIRLAVGDAVIILRSESQQMEKRIEQKFDAKIDQVANELRSEMKENNEELRSEMKENNEELRSEMKENNKEIRSEMNANKEELQSEIKKVRSENKKENEKLRSEMKEGFEKSEKQNKETNKKLDMLLELIKKDKK
;
A
#
# COMPACT_ATOMS: atom_id res chain seq x y z
N MET A 1 -3.04 19.82 -113.34
CA MET A 1 -3.74 20.92 -112.65
C MET A 1 -5.21 20.58 -112.64
N ASN A 2 -5.74 20.09 -111.51
CA ASN A 2 -7.18 19.88 -111.32
C ASN A 2 -7.60 20.74 -110.13
N ASP A 3 -8.15 21.89 -110.48
CA ASP A 3 -8.77 22.84 -109.58
C ASP A 3 -10.01 22.17 -108.97
N ARG A 4 -9.87 21.67 -107.73
CA ARG A 4 -11.00 21.18 -106.94
C ARG A 4 -11.33 22.25 -105.91
N ASP A 5 -12.08 23.25 -106.34
CA ASP A 5 -12.89 24.08 -105.45
C ASP A 5 -13.91 23.19 -104.73
N SER A 6 -13.43 22.54 -103.67
CA SER A 6 -14.21 21.67 -102.83
C SER A 6 -15.08 22.56 -101.95
N LYS A 7 -16.35 22.74 -102.34
CA LYS A 7 -17.34 23.43 -101.51
C LYS A 7 -17.32 22.83 -100.09
N ILE A 8 -17.06 23.67 -99.09
CA ILE A 8 -17.12 23.29 -97.69
C ILE A 8 -18.57 22.92 -97.35
N VAL A 9 -18.83 21.64 -97.09
CA VAL A 9 -20.14 21.16 -96.62
C VAL A 9 -20.16 21.28 -95.09
N VAL A 10 -20.74 22.38 -94.60
CA VAL A 10 -20.73 22.78 -93.17
C VAL A 10 -21.51 21.80 -92.27
N SER A 11 -22.36 20.94 -92.82
CA SER A 11 -23.25 20.06 -92.06
C SER A 11 -22.69 18.67 -91.70
N LYS A 12 -21.47 18.32 -92.13
CA LYS A 12 -20.84 17.02 -91.76
C LYS A 12 -19.59 17.26 -90.93
N ALA A 13 -19.65 16.90 -89.65
CA ALA A 13 -18.48 16.83 -88.78
C ALA A 13 -17.38 15.98 -89.44
N SER A 14 -16.17 16.51 -89.52
CA SER A 14 -15.00 15.82 -90.06
C SER A 14 -14.73 14.52 -89.31
N LYS A 15 -14.11 13.55 -89.98
CA LYS A 15 -13.70 12.27 -89.36
C LYS A 15 -12.88 12.51 -88.07
N THR A 16 -12.04 13.55 -88.06
CA THR A 16 -11.22 13.92 -86.90
C THR A 16 -12.05 14.36 -85.69
N VAL A 17 -13.12 15.14 -85.91
CA VAL A 17 -13.99 15.62 -84.81
C VAL A 17 -14.78 14.46 -84.20
N LYS A 18 -15.17 13.48 -85.01
CA LYS A 18 -15.88 12.28 -84.52
C LYS A 18 -15.01 11.38 -83.65
N GLU A 19 -13.72 11.24 -83.97
CA GLU A 19 -12.81 10.45 -83.15
C GLU A 19 -12.51 11.12 -81.81
N LEU A 20 -12.40 12.46 -81.81
CA LEU A 20 -12.21 13.24 -80.58
C LEU A 20 -13.40 13.12 -79.63
N LEU A 21 -14.64 13.20 -80.14
CA LEU A 21 -15.86 13.00 -79.32
C LEU A 21 -15.96 11.62 -78.66
N ARG A 22 -15.23 10.61 -79.16
CA ARG A 22 -15.19 9.26 -78.56
C ARG A 22 -14.23 9.15 -77.38
N THR A 23 -13.28 10.08 -77.29
CA THR A 23 -12.16 10.00 -76.33
C THR A 23 -12.09 11.20 -75.40
N HIS A 24 -12.72 12.32 -75.75
CA HIS A 24 -12.70 13.57 -75.02
C HIS A 24 -14.11 14.18 -75.00
N ASP A 25 -14.49 14.82 -73.88
CA ASP A 25 -15.72 15.62 -73.79
C ASP A 25 -15.49 17.00 -74.43
N MET A 26 -15.54 17.04 -75.77
CA MET A 26 -15.20 18.23 -76.56
C MET A 26 -16.26 19.33 -76.44
N LYS A 27 -15.82 20.57 -76.19
CA LYS A 27 -16.64 21.78 -76.20
C LYS A 27 -16.07 22.81 -77.16
N GLU A 28 -16.95 23.48 -77.91
CA GLU A 28 -16.54 24.55 -78.82
C GLU A 28 -16.04 25.76 -78.02
N THR A 29 -14.86 26.28 -78.39
CA THR A 29 -14.24 27.43 -77.72
C THR A 29 -14.21 28.65 -78.61
N VAL A 30 -14.11 28.48 -79.94
CA VAL A 30 -14.12 29.59 -80.91
C VAL A 30 -14.84 29.20 -82.20
N HIS A 31 -15.75 30.06 -82.65
CA HIS A 31 -16.44 29.96 -83.94
C HIS A 31 -16.47 31.33 -84.62
N LEU A 32 -15.61 31.55 -85.62
CA LEU A 32 -15.48 32.86 -86.27
C LEU A 32 -15.46 32.75 -87.80
N VAL A 33 -16.32 33.53 -88.45
CA VAL A 33 -16.35 33.70 -89.90
C VAL A 33 -16.00 35.14 -90.23
N ILE A 34 -14.95 35.35 -91.03
CA ILE A 34 -14.55 36.67 -91.53
C ILE A 34 -14.72 36.66 -93.04
N ILE A 35 -15.53 37.58 -93.58
CA ILE A 35 -15.69 37.76 -95.02
C ILE A 35 -14.87 38.99 -95.42
N ASP A 36 -13.92 38.79 -96.31
CA ASP A 36 -13.16 39.88 -96.91
C ASP A 36 -14.10 40.70 -97.81
N PRO A 37 -14.33 41.99 -97.50
CA PRO A 37 -15.28 42.81 -98.23
C PRO A 37 -14.82 43.16 -99.65
N GLU A 38 -13.52 43.13 -99.95
CA GLU A 38 -13.00 43.45 -101.29
C GLU A 38 -12.96 42.22 -102.19
N THR A 39 -12.61 41.06 -101.64
CA THR A 39 -12.46 39.83 -102.44
C THR A 39 -13.66 38.88 -102.34
N GLY A 40 -14.59 39.13 -101.41
CA GLY A 40 -15.74 38.27 -101.12
C GLY A 40 -15.37 36.91 -100.51
N ARG A 41 -14.09 36.66 -100.21
CA ARG A 41 -13.63 35.38 -99.67
C ARG A 41 -13.93 35.25 -98.18
N ALA A 42 -14.52 34.13 -97.79
CA ALA A 42 -14.74 33.80 -96.39
C ALA A 42 -13.56 33.02 -95.79
N LYS A 43 -13.07 33.43 -94.63
CA LYS A 43 -12.19 32.64 -93.76
C LYS A 43 -12.98 32.16 -92.55
N TYR A 44 -12.89 30.87 -92.26
CA TYR A 44 -13.54 30.24 -91.10
C TYR A 44 -12.48 29.72 -90.13
N LYS A 45 -12.55 30.14 -88.86
CA LYS A 45 -11.74 29.60 -87.76
C LYS A 45 -12.67 28.86 -86.79
N TYR A 46 -12.34 27.59 -86.54
CA TYR A 46 -12.99 26.72 -85.58
C TYR A 46 -11.97 26.18 -84.60
N GLU A 47 -12.28 26.28 -83.30
CA GLU A 47 -11.46 25.76 -82.21
C GLU A 47 -12.38 25.12 -81.16
N ALA A 48 -11.98 23.94 -80.68
CA ALA A 48 -12.69 23.19 -79.65
C ALA A 48 -11.67 22.51 -78.73
N GLU A 49 -11.97 22.46 -77.44
CA GLU A 49 -11.14 21.87 -76.41
C GLU A 49 -11.99 20.96 -75.53
N GLY A 50 -11.42 19.88 -75.02
CA GLY A 50 -12.13 18.93 -74.17
C GLY A 50 -11.19 18.06 -73.37
N ASP A 51 -11.60 17.70 -72.16
CA ASP A 51 -10.87 16.79 -71.30
C ASP A 51 -11.02 15.35 -71.79
N PRO A 52 -9.98 14.50 -71.66
CA PRO A 52 -10.10 13.08 -71.96
C PRO A 52 -11.17 12.45 -71.08
N LEU A 53 -12.04 11.64 -71.69
CA LEU A 53 -13.00 10.83 -70.95
C LEU A 53 -12.24 9.89 -70.01
N PRO A 54 -12.75 9.62 -68.79
CA PRO A 54 -12.12 8.69 -67.87
C PRO A 54 -11.86 7.35 -68.55
N PRO A 55 -10.71 6.70 -68.30
CA PRO A 55 -10.43 5.40 -68.88
C PRO A 55 -11.54 4.42 -68.48
N ILE A 56 -12.15 3.78 -69.46
CA ILE A 56 -13.10 2.68 -69.22
C ILE A 56 -12.25 1.48 -68.76
N LEU A 57 -12.07 1.34 -67.45
CA LEU A 57 -11.42 0.18 -66.88
C LEU A 57 -12.37 -1.01 -66.99
N PRO A 58 -11.91 -2.17 -67.52
CA PRO A 58 -12.73 -3.37 -67.49
C PRO A 58 -13.07 -3.69 -66.04
N PRO A 59 -14.32 -4.05 -65.72
CA PRO A 59 -14.68 -4.41 -64.36
C PRO A 59 -13.80 -5.58 -63.91
N PRO A 60 -13.30 -5.58 -62.66
CA PRO A 60 -12.60 -6.73 -62.12
C PRO A 60 -13.50 -7.98 -62.24
N PRO A 61 -12.93 -9.17 -62.49
CA PRO A 61 -13.71 -10.39 -62.68
C PRO A 61 -14.65 -10.60 -61.49
N SER A 62 -15.94 -10.71 -61.76
CA SER A 62 -16.98 -10.88 -60.73
C SER A 62 -16.73 -12.20 -59.99
N PRO A 63 -16.55 -12.19 -58.66
CA PRO A 63 -16.33 -13.41 -57.91
C PRO A 63 -17.67 -14.09 -57.64
N GLY A 64 -18.22 -14.72 -58.67
CA GLY A 64 -19.45 -15.53 -58.58
C GLY A 64 -20.74 -14.69 -58.52
N ASP A 65 -21.75 -15.22 -59.21
CA ASP A 65 -23.09 -14.69 -59.45
C ASP A 65 -23.16 -13.48 -60.41
N ASP A 66 -24.14 -13.53 -61.32
CA ASP A 66 -24.43 -12.59 -62.41
C ASP A 66 -24.85 -11.17 -61.92
N GLU A 67 -24.26 -10.65 -60.85
CA GLU A 67 -24.50 -9.32 -60.30
C GLU A 67 -23.59 -8.28 -61.00
N PRO A 68 -24.14 -7.17 -61.52
CA PRO A 68 -23.35 -6.13 -62.18
C PRO A 68 -22.49 -5.35 -61.18
N PHE A 69 -21.21 -5.13 -61.52
CA PHE A 69 -20.29 -4.32 -60.73
C PHE A 69 -20.71 -2.83 -60.74
N ASN A 70 -21.50 -2.44 -59.74
CA ASN A 70 -22.05 -1.10 -59.58
C ASN A 70 -21.90 -0.60 -58.13
N LYS A 71 -22.35 0.63 -57.84
CA LYS A 71 -22.27 1.22 -56.50
C LYS A 71 -22.97 0.38 -55.42
N GLU A 72 -24.10 -0.25 -55.75
CA GLU A 72 -24.87 -1.07 -54.80
C GLU A 72 -24.09 -2.34 -54.43
N TRP A 73 -23.47 -2.98 -55.41
CA TRP A 73 -22.62 -4.15 -55.20
C TRP A 73 -21.43 -3.80 -54.29
N VAL A 74 -20.73 -2.70 -54.56
CA VAL A 74 -19.58 -2.27 -53.73
C VAL A 74 -20.03 -2.03 -52.28
N LEU A 75 -21.17 -1.37 -52.08
CA LEU A 75 -21.71 -1.12 -50.74
C LEU A 75 -22.13 -2.42 -50.02
N LYS A 76 -22.65 -3.42 -50.74
CA LYS A 76 -22.97 -4.74 -50.21
C LYS A 76 -21.70 -5.44 -49.70
N GLN A 77 -20.61 -5.42 -50.47
CA GLN A 77 -19.34 -6.02 -50.05
C GLN A 77 -18.73 -5.31 -48.84
N ILE A 78 -18.75 -3.97 -48.82
CA ILE A 78 -18.29 -3.20 -47.64
C ILE A 78 -19.11 -3.57 -46.42
N ARG A 79 -20.45 -3.67 -46.54
CA ARG A 79 -21.31 -4.04 -45.41
C ARG A 79 -21.00 -5.44 -44.89
N LEU A 80 -20.76 -6.41 -45.78
CA LEU A 80 -20.37 -7.77 -45.40
C LEU A 80 -19.03 -7.78 -44.65
N ALA A 81 -17.99 -7.17 -45.23
CA ALA A 81 -16.67 -7.11 -44.62
C ALA A 81 -16.67 -6.38 -43.26
N VAL A 82 -17.44 -5.28 -43.14
CA VAL A 82 -17.63 -4.57 -41.87
C VAL A 82 -18.40 -5.43 -40.86
N GLY A 83 -19.41 -6.19 -41.31
CA GLY A 83 -20.15 -7.13 -40.46
C GLY A 83 -19.23 -8.17 -39.83
N ASP A 84 -18.38 -8.80 -40.64
CA ASP A 84 -17.39 -9.78 -40.16
C ASP A 84 -16.40 -9.15 -39.19
N ALA A 85 -15.88 -7.96 -39.51
CA ALA A 85 -14.96 -7.23 -38.64
C ALA A 85 -15.61 -6.90 -37.28
N VAL A 86 -16.88 -6.49 -37.25
CA VAL A 86 -17.62 -6.20 -36.01
C VAL A 86 -17.82 -7.47 -35.18
N ILE A 87 -18.11 -8.61 -35.80
CA ILE A 87 -18.24 -9.90 -35.10
C ILE A 87 -16.91 -10.27 -34.43
N ILE A 88 -15.79 -10.16 -35.16
CA ILE A 88 -14.45 -10.45 -34.64
C ILE A 88 -14.14 -9.53 -33.45
N LEU A 89 -14.26 -8.22 -33.62
CA LEU A 89 -13.98 -7.24 -32.57
C LEU A 89 -14.85 -7.46 -31.33
N ARG A 90 -16.14 -7.78 -31.51
CA ARG A 90 -17.04 -8.09 -30.38
C ARG A 90 -16.58 -9.33 -29.63
N SER A 91 -16.16 -10.38 -30.35
CA SER A 91 -15.68 -11.62 -29.74
C SER A 91 -14.36 -11.42 -28.99
N GLU A 92 -13.42 -10.66 -29.55
CA GLU A 92 -12.16 -10.31 -28.89
C GLU A 92 -12.40 -9.46 -27.65
N SER A 93 -13.31 -8.49 -27.72
CA SER A 93 -13.69 -7.65 -26.58
C SER A 93 -14.27 -8.48 -25.44
N GLN A 94 -15.14 -9.45 -25.72
CA GLN A 94 -15.69 -10.36 -24.71
C GLN A 94 -14.62 -11.28 -24.11
N GLN A 95 -13.66 -11.74 -24.91
CA GLN A 95 -12.55 -12.53 -24.41
C GLN A 95 -11.62 -11.71 -23.52
N MET A 96 -11.38 -10.45 -23.87
CA MET A 96 -10.58 -9.52 -23.08
C MET A 96 -11.24 -9.24 -21.73
N GLU A 97 -12.55 -8.97 -21.72
CA GLU A 97 -13.34 -8.78 -20.50
C GLU A 97 -13.24 -9.98 -19.56
N LYS A 98 -13.47 -11.20 -20.06
CA LYS A 98 -13.30 -12.43 -19.28
C LYS A 98 -11.90 -12.60 -18.72
N ARG A 99 -10.86 -12.27 -19.50
CA ARG A 99 -9.46 -12.33 -19.03
C ARG A 99 -9.17 -11.31 -17.94
N ILE A 100 -9.79 -10.14 -18.00
CA ILE A 100 -9.65 -9.10 -16.98
C ILE A 100 -10.33 -9.55 -15.69
N GLU A 101 -11.57 -10.03 -15.76
CA GLU A 101 -12.31 -10.56 -14.60
C GLU A 101 -11.53 -11.68 -13.92
N GLN A 102 -11.07 -12.68 -14.69
CA GLN A 102 -10.28 -13.80 -14.14
C GLN A 102 -8.99 -13.33 -13.46
N LYS A 103 -8.29 -12.35 -14.05
CA LYS A 103 -7.07 -11.79 -13.43
C LYS A 103 -7.39 -11.02 -12.16
N PHE A 104 -8.51 -10.31 -12.13
CA PHE A 104 -8.93 -9.52 -10.99
C PHE A 104 -9.35 -10.42 -9.83
N ASP A 105 -10.17 -11.44 -10.09
CA ASP A 105 -10.56 -12.45 -9.10
C ASP A 105 -9.34 -13.19 -8.54
N ALA A 106 -8.44 -13.66 -9.42
CA ALA A 106 -7.20 -14.31 -8.99
C ALA A 106 -6.33 -13.37 -8.13
N LYS A 107 -6.30 -12.07 -8.43
CA LYS A 107 -5.53 -11.11 -7.64
C LYS A 107 -6.20 -10.82 -6.29
N ILE A 108 -7.52 -10.75 -6.25
CA ILE A 108 -8.27 -10.62 -4.99
C ILE A 108 -8.02 -11.84 -4.11
N ASP A 109 -8.14 -13.05 -4.65
CA ASP A 109 -7.90 -14.29 -3.91
C ASP A 109 -6.46 -14.37 -3.40
N GLN A 110 -5.49 -13.96 -4.22
CA GLN A 110 -4.09 -13.87 -3.79
C GLN A 110 -3.94 -12.93 -2.60
N VAL A 111 -4.43 -11.68 -2.71
CA VAL A 111 -4.31 -10.68 -1.64
C VAL A 111 -5.05 -11.12 -0.38
N ALA A 112 -6.23 -11.72 -0.52
CA ALA A 112 -7.01 -12.24 0.62
C ALA A 112 -6.26 -13.37 1.34
N ASN A 113 -5.59 -14.25 0.61
CA ASN A 113 -4.80 -15.34 1.18
C ASN A 113 -3.50 -14.84 1.84
N GLU A 114 -2.81 -13.88 1.23
CA GLU A 114 -1.65 -13.21 1.82
C GLU A 114 -2.03 -12.54 3.14
N LEU A 115 -3.08 -11.72 3.16
CA LEU A 115 -3.57 -11.05 4.37
C LEU A 115 -3.99 -12.04 5.45
N ARG A 116 -4.70 -13.12 5.10
CA ARG A 116 -5.08 -14.16 6.06
C ARG A 116 -3.85 -14.85 6.66
N SER A 117 -2.81 -15.06 5.87
CA SER A 117 -1.57 -15.70 6.33
C SER A 117 -0.80 -14.78 7.28
N GLU A 118 -0.62 -13.50 6.91
CA GLU A 118 0.00 -12.49 7.77
C GLU A 118 -0.76 -12.32 9.10
N MET A 119 -2.09 -12.26 9.08
CA MET A 119 -2.88 -12.17 10.31
C MET A 119 -2.72 -13.40 11.20
N LYS A 120 -2.55 -14.59 10.61
CA LYS A 120 -2.33 -15.82 11.37
C LYS A 120 -0.95 -15.83 12.02
N GLU A 121 0.09 -15.46 11.27
CA GLU A 121 1.46 -15.36 11.75
C GLU A 121 1.57 -14.33 12.90
N ASN A 122 1.05 -13.13 12.71
CA ASN A 122 1.06 -12.09 13.75
C ASN A 122 0.33 -12.53 15.02
N ASN A 123 -0.76 -13.30 14.90
CA ASN A 123 -1.49 -13.80 16.07
C ASN A 123 -0.72 -14.93 16.79
N GLU A 124 0.01 -15.76 16.05
CA GLU A 124 0.90 -16.77 16.62
C GLU A 124 2.09 -16.11 17.35
N GLU A 125 2.70 -15.07 16.76
CA GLU A 125 3.76 -14.28 17.37
C GLU A 125 3.30 -13.61 18.66
N LEU A 126 2.19 -12.87 18.63
CA LEU A 126 1.62 -12.22 19.83
C LEU A 126 1.30 -13.22 20.95
N ARG A 127 0.83 -14.42 20.61
CA ARG A 127 0.58 -15.48 21.60
C ARG A 127 1.88 -15.99 22.21
N SER A 128 2.93 -16.12 21.41
CA SER A 128 4.25 -16.53 21.88
C SER A 128 4.83 -15.49 22.84
N GLU A 129 4.83 -14.20 22.44
CA GLU A 129 5.29 -13.09 23.28
C GLU A 129 4.53 -13.01 24.61
N MET A 130 3.19 -13.12 24.57
CA MET A 130 2.39 -13.13 25.81
C MET A 130 2.74 -14.30 26.73
N LYS A 131 3.06 -15.47 26.17
CA LYS A 131 3.44 -16.64 26.95
C LYS A 131 4.81 -16.45 27.59
N GLU A 132 5.78 -15.97 26.83
CA GLU A 132 7.14 -15.66 27.30
C GLU A 132 7.11 -14.63 28.43
N ASN A 133 6.43 -13.50 28.22
CA ASN A 133 6.28 -12.45 29.24
C ASN A 133 5.62 -12.97 30.53
N ASN A 134 4.65 -13.89 30.42
CA ASN A 134 4.01 -14.48 31.59
C ASN A 134 4.93 -15.46 32.34
N GLU A 135 5.77 -16.20 31.61
CA GLU A 135 6.79 -17.07 32.21
C GLU A 135 7.90 -16.26 32.90
N GLU A 136 8.31 -15.14 32.31
CA GLU A 136 9.26 -14.19 32.90
C GLU A 136 8.69 -13.58 34.19
N LEU A 137 7.50 -12.98 34.14
CA LEU A 137 6.84 -12.39 35.32
C LEU A 137 6.65 -13.40 36.46
N ARG A 138 6.32 -14.66 36.13
CA ARG A 138 6.23 -15.74 37.14
C ARG A 138 7.57 -16.08 37.76
N SER A 139 8.65 -15.99 36.99
CA SER A 139 10.00 -16.27 37.45
C SER A 139 10.49 -15.15 38.37
N GLU A 140 10.32 -13.89 37.96
CA GLU A 140 10.59 -12.71 38.79
C GLU A 140 9.82 -12.77 40.11
N MET A 141 8.52 -13.08 40.07
CA MET A 141 7.71 -13.17 41.29
C MET A 141 8.17 -14.29 42.23
N LYS A 142 8.70 -15.40 41.70
CA LYS A 142 9.28 -16.47 42.52
C LYS A 142 10.61 -16.04 43.14
N GLU A 143 11.43 -15.30 42.40
CA GLU A 143 12.71 -14.79 42.87
C GLU A 143 12.51 -13.76 43.98
N ASN A 144 11.66 -12.76 43.76
CA ASN A 144 11.32 -11.74 44.76
C ASN A 144 10.75 -12.39 46.04
N ASN A 145 9.91 -13.42 45.91
CA ASN A 145 9.40 -14.16 47.08
C ASN A 145 10.51 -14.90 47.85
N LYS A 146 11.54 -15.41 47.17
CA LYS A 146 12.70 -16.03 47.85
C LYS A 146 13.53 -14.98 48.56
N GLU A 147 13.78 -13.85 47.91
CA GLU A 147 14.53 -12.73 48.48
C GLU A 147 13.86 -12.20 49.75
N ILE A 148 12.57 -11.88 49.69
CA ILE A 148 11.78 -11.44 50.85
C ILE A 148 11.85 -12.44 52.02
N ARG A 149 11.76 -13.75 51.72
CA ARG A 149 11.89 -14.79 52.76
C ARG A 149 13.30 -14.82 53.37
N SER A 150 14.33 -14.63 52.55
CA SER A 150 15.72 -14.55 53.00
C SER A 150 15.93 -13.36 53.92
N GLU A 151 15.50 -12.17 53.51
CA GLU A 151 15.56 -10.94 54.31
C GLU A 151 14.81 -11.09 55.63
N MET A 152 13.60 -11.66 55.60
CA MET A 152 12.81 -11.89 56.81
C MET A 152 13.51 -12.84 57.79
N ASN A 153 14.19 -13.88 57.30
CA ASN A 153 14.97 -14.78 58.14
C ASN A 153 16.21 -14.10 58.71
N ALA A 154 16.93 -13.31 57.90
CA ALA A 154 18.09 -12.55 58.35
C ALA A 154 17.70 -11.57 59.46
N ASN A 155 16.64 -10.79 59.27
CA ASN A 155 16.12 -9.86 60.28
C ASN A 155 15.69 -10.58 61.56
N LYS A 156 15.10 -11.78 61.44
CA LYS A 156 14.72 -12.60 62.60
C LYS A 156 15.95 -13.07 63.39
N GLU A 157 17.01 -13.48 62.71
CA GLU A 157 18.27 -13.89 63.35
C GLU A 157 18.96 -12.70 64.03
N GLU A 158 18.98 -11.53 63.38
CA GLU A 158 19.50 -10.29 63.95
C GLU A 158 18.76 -9.90 65.23
N LEU A 159 17.42 -9.87 65.19
CA LEU A 159 16.60 -9.58 66.38
C LEU A 159 16.82 -10.60 67.50
N GLN A 160 16.98 -11.89 67.19
CA GLN A 160 17.30 -12.90 68.19
C GLN A 160 18.68 -12.67 68.83
N SER A 161 19.66 -12.27 68.04
CA SER A 161 21.00 -11.90 68.53
C SER A 161 20.93 -10.70 69.46
N GLU A 162 20.20 -9.66 69.07
CA GLU A 162 20.05 -8.44 69.85
C GLU A 162 19.31 -8.69 71.17
N ILE A 163 18.25 -9.50 71.17
CA ILE A 163 17.56 -9.95 72.40
C ILE A 163 18.52 -10.71 73.32
N LYS A 164 19.36 -11.60 72.79
CA LYS A 164 20.36 -12.33 73.60
C LYS A 164 21.38 -11.38 74.21
N LYS A 165 21.85 -10.40 73.44
CA LYS A 165 22.78 -9.36 73.89
C LYS A 165 22.18 -8.55 75.04
N VAL A 166 20.98 -8.00 74.86
CA VAL A 166 20.27 -7.23 75.91
C VAL A 166 20.03 -8.08 77.15
N ARG A 167 19.63 -9.35 77.02
CA ARG A 167 19.49 -10.26 78.17
C ARG A 167 20.81 -10.48 78.92
N SER A 168 21.92 -10.59 78.20
CA SER A 168 23.25 -10.75 78.81
C SER A 168 23.71 -9.48 79.54
N GLU A 169 23.43 -8.31 78.97
CA GLU A 169 23.71 -7.00 79.57
C GLU A 169 22.89 -6.81 80.85
N ASN A 170 21.57 -7.05 80.79
CA ASN A 170 20.68 -7.00 81.96
C ASN A 170 21.09 -7.98 83.06
N LYS A 171 21.62 -9.16 82.72
CA LYS A 171 22.11 -10.12 83.71
C LYS A 171 23.34 -9.57 84.43
N LYS A 172 24.32 -9.04 83.68
CA LYS A 172 25.53 -8.40 84.25
C LYS A 172 25.17 -7.20 85.12
N GLU A 173 24.24 -6.36 84.67
CA GLU A 173 23.79 -5.19 85.44
C GLU A 173 23.10 -5.61 86.75
N ASN A 174 22.25 -6.64 86.72
CA ASN A 174 21.65 -7.21 87.93
C ASN A 174 22.69 -7.79 88.90
N GLU A 175 23.71 -8.51 88.40
CA GLU A 175 24.80 -9.05 89.22
C GLU A 175 25.61 -7.92 89.88
N LYS A 176 25.87 -6.84 89.13
CA LYS A 176 26.53 -5.64 89.64
C LYS A 176 25.70 -4.98 90.74
N LEU A 177 24.40 -4.72 90.48
CA LEU A 177 23.49 -4.13 91.47
C LEU A 177 23.39 -4.98 92.75
N ARG A 178 23.35 -6.31 92.63
CA ARG A 178 23.35 -7.22 93.80
C ARG A 178 24.64 -7.10 94.60
N SER A 179 25.79 -6.95 93.92
CA SER A 179 27.09 -6.78 94.57
C SER A 179 27.17 -5.44 95.31
N GLU A 180 26.78 -4.34 94.65
CA GLU A 180 26.72 -3.00 95.24
C GLU A 180 25.77 -2.97 96.46
N MET A 181 24.62 -3.64 96.38
CA MET A 181 23.67 -3.74 97.48
C MET A 181 24.25 -4.54 98.66
N LYS A 182 24.95 -5.65 98.40
CA LYS A 182 25.63 -6.43 99.44
C LYS A 182 26.69 -5.61 100.15
N GLU A 183 27.54 -4.90 99.40
CA GLU A 183 28.54 -3.99 99.98
C GLU A 183 27.89 -2.89 100.81
N GLY A 184 26.78 -2.32 100.33
CA GLY A 184 25.97 -1.34 101.06
C GLY A 184 25.44 -1.89 102.39
N PHE A 185 24.91 -3.11 102.40
CA PHE A 185 24.46 -3.79 103.62
C PHE A 185 25.61 -4.05 104.60
N GLU A 186 26.75 -4.56 104.14
CA GLU A 186 27.91 -4.80 104.98
C GLU A 186 28.43 -3.50 105.64
N LYS A 187 28.44 -2.41 104.88
CA LYS A 187 28.82 -1.08 105.40
C LYS A 187 27.82 -0.59 106.46
N SER A 188 26.52 -0.74 106.21
CA SER A 188 25.46 -0.40 107.18
C SER A 188 25.55 -1.25 108.45
N GLU A 189 25.78 -2.55 108.32
CA GLU A 189 25.94 -3.46 109.46
C GLU A 189 27.15 -3.08 110.33
N LYS A 190 28.29 -2.74 109.71
CA LYS A 190 29.48 -2.23 110.42
C LYS A 190 29.17 -0.93 111.17
N GLN A 191 28.51 0.02 110.52
CA GLN A 191 28.08 1.27 111.15
C GLN A 191 27.13 1.02 112.33
N ASN A 192 26.21 0.06 112.20
CA ASN A 192 25.28 -0.30 113.26
C ASN A 192 25.99 -0.95 114.46
N LYS A 193 26.93 -1.88 114.23
CA LYS A 193 27.78 -2.46 115.30
C LYS A 193 28.57 -1.40 116.04
N GLU A 194 29.16 -0.44 115.32
CA GLU A 194 29.91 0.67 115.92
C GLU A 194 29.00 1.59 116.74
N THR A 195 27.79 1.88 116.24
CA THR A 195 26.79 2.67 116.95
C THR A 195 26.35 1.97 118.24
N ASN A 196 26.07 0.66 118.19
CA ASN A 196 25.72 -0.13 119.36
C ASN A 196 26.83 -0.14 120.42
N LYS A 197 28.10 -0.30 120.02
CA LYS A 197 29.23 -0.19 120.96
C LYS A 197 29.27 1.17 121.67
N LYS A 198 29.04 2.25 120.92
CA LYS A 198 28.98 3.60 121.50
C LYS A 198 27.82 3.75 122.48
N LEU A 199 26.66 3.17 122.17
CA LEU A 199 25.51 3.14 123.09
C LEU A 199 25.81 2.35 124.37
N ASP A 200 26.47 1.20 124.26
CA ASP A 200 26.86 0.39 125.43
C ASP A 200 27.83 1.15 126.35
N MET A 201 28.82 1.85 125.78
CA MET A 201 29.73 2.71 126.54
C MET A 201 28.98 3.84 127.27
N LEU A 202 28.02 4.49 126.61
CA LEU A 202 27.20 5.54 127.24
C LEU A 202 26.35 4.97 128.40
N LEU A 203 25.79 3.76 128.23
CA LEU A 203 25.04 3.09 129.29
C LEU A 203 25.91 2.77 130.50
N GLU A 204 27.16 2.34 130.30
CA GLU A 204 28.11 2.13 131.42
C GLU A 204 28.44 3.42 132.17
N LEU A 205 28.65 4.53 131.45
CA LEU A 205 28.89 5.84 132.07
C LEU A 205 27.69 6.26 132.93
N ILE A 206 26.47 6.17 132.40
CA ILE A 206 25.24 6.49 133.15
C ILE A 206 25.06 5.60 134.39
N LYS A 207 25.46 4.32 134.32
CA LYS A 207 25.42 3.41 135.48
C LYS A 207 26.43 3.80 136.56
N LYS A 208 27.60 4.31 136.19
CA LYS A 208 28.62 4.80 137.14
C LYS A 208 28.19 6.08 137.84
N ASP A 209 27.53 6.99 137.14
CA ASP A 209 27.02 8.25 137.71
C ASP A 209 25.83 8.06 138.68
N LYS A 210 25.23 6.87 138.74
CA LYS A 210 24.11 6.52 139.65
C LYS A 210 24.53 5.75 140.92
N LYS A 211 25.83 5.52 141.14
CA LYS A 211 26.40 4.97 142.39
C LYS A 211 27.04 6.06 143.23
#